data_AF-A0AAU7UXD7-F1
#
_entry.id   AF-A0AAU7UXD7-F1
#
_cell.length_a   1.000
_cell.length_b   1.000
_cell.length_c   1.000
_cell.angle_alpha   90.00
_cell.angle_beta   90.00
_cell.angle_gamma   90.00
#
_symmetry.space_group_name_H-M   'P 1'
#
loop_
_entity.id
_entity.type
_entity.pdbx_description
1 polymer ?
#
loop_
_entity_poly.entity_id
_entity_poly.type
_entity_poly.pdbx_seq_one_letter_code
_entity_poly.pdbx_strand_id
1 'polypeptide(L)'
;MKKTLAALFGAGVVLLAAACGSSDGSDSAEETTTTTSTSASAEAGTSGTSVELGKSYEENCEALLPYLDELEEWGQDRAAAAQAVADAQQQLPAWQDLSEEEQADTLRAIENAGKGEC
;
A
#
# COMPACT_ATOMS: atom_id res chain seq x y z
N MET A 1 -40.01 4.91 10.31
CA MET A 1 -40.26 3.53 9.83
C MET A 1 -38.95 2.76 10.03
N LYS A 2 -38.71 2.11 11.18
CA LYS A 2 -38.98 0.69 11.45
C LYS A 2 -38.59 -0.25 10.29
N LYS A 3 -37.32 -0.69 10.27
CA LYS A 3 -36.93 -2.03 9.79
C LYS A 3 -35.87 -2.60 10.74
N THR A 4 -36.36 -3.12 11.85
CA THR A 4 -35.69 -4.13 12.69
C THR A 4 -35.85 -5.49 12.02
N LEU A 5 -34.82 -6.33 12.02
CA LEU A 5 -34.80 -7.81 11.99
C LEU A 5 -33.31 -8.20 12.07
N ALA A 6 -32.72 -8.52 13.23
CA ALA A 6 -32.86 -9.72 14.08
C ALA A 6 -32.29 -11.00 13.44
N ALA A 7 -31.08 -11.32 13.92
CA ALA A 7 -30.41 -12.61 14.12
C ALA A 7 -31.08 -13.90 13.62
N LEU A 8 -30.25 -14.79 13.03
CA LEU A 8 -30.42 -16.25 13.16
C LEU A 8 -29.07 -16.98 13.05
N PHE A 9 -28.64 -17.45 14.23
CA PHE A 9 -27.86 -18.64 14.58
C PHE A 9 -27.34 -19.58 13.48
N GLY A 10 -26.08 -20.02 13.66
CA GLY A 10 -25.76 -21.44 13.47
C GLY A 10 -24.34 -21.76 12.99
N ALA A 11 -23.50 -22.22 13.94
CA ALA A 11 -22.30 -23.05 13.77
C ALA A 11 -21.10 -22.42 13.01
N GLY A 12 -19.86 -22.45 13.49
CA GLY A 12 -19.32 -23.18 14.62
C GLY A 12 -17.98 -22.58 15.04
N VAL A 13 -17.68 -22.79 16.32
CA VAL A 13 -16.35 -22.62 16.90
C VAL A 13 -15.38 -23.55 16.18
N VAL A 14 -14.26 -23.00 15.70
CA VAL A 14 -12.98 -23.72 15.73
C VAL A 14 -11.95 -22.76 16.32
N LEU A 15 -11.83 -22.83 17.65
CA LEU A 15 -10.57 -22.59 18.32
C LEU A 15 -9.58 -23.63 17.79
N LEU A 16 -8.43 -23.19 17.31
CA LEU A 16 -7.21 -23.96 17.54
C LEU A 16 -6.02 -22.99 17.65
N ALA A 17 -5.77 -22.59 18.90
CA ALA A 17 -4.42 -22.32 19.33
C ALA A 17 -3.66 -23.65 19.25
N ALA A 18 -2.71 -23.76 18.32
CA ALA A 18 -1.68 -24.78 18.37
C ALA A 18 -0.45 -24.15 19.03
N ALA A 19 -0.45 -24.16 20.36
CA ALA A 19 0.79 -24.30 21.10
C ALA A 19 1.30 -25.72 20.87
N CYS A 20 2.56 -25.88 20.46
CA CYS A 20 3.25 -27.16 20.56
C CYS A 20 4.53 -26.97 21.37
N GLY A 21 4.47 -27.52 22.58
CA GLY A 21 5.51 -27.65 23.61
C GLY A 21 4.92 -27.30 24.99
N SER A 22 4.39 -28.21 25.81
CA SER A 22 4.40 -29.68 25.83
C SER A 22 3.20 -30.18 26.67
N SER A 23 2.45 -31.17 26.18
CA SER A 23 1.97 -32.39 26.91
C SER A 23 0.70 -32.99 26.28
N ASP A 24 0.87 -34.25 25.85
CA ASP A 24 -0.08 -35.39 25.86
C ASP A 24 -1.42 -35.31 25.12
N GLY A 25 -1.53 -36.08 24.02
CA GLY A 25 -2.79 -36.70 23.57
C GLY A 25 -3.24 -36.43 22.13
N SER A 26 -3.07 -37.45 21.26
CA SER A 26 -3.92 -37.99 20.15
C SER A 26 -5.10 -37.15 19.62
N ASP A 27 -5.54 -37.12 18.35
CA ASP A 27 -5.44 -37.99 17.16
C ASP A 27 -6.11 -37.26 15.95
N SER A 28 -5.68 -37.55 14.71
CA SER A 28 -6.39 -37.53 13.40
C SER A 28 -7.30 -36.34 12.97
N ALA A 29 -6.98 -35.64 11.86
CA ALA A 29 -7.53 -35.81 10.48
C ALA A 29 -9.06 -35.52 10.39
N GLU A 30 -9.63 -34.73 9.47
CA GLU A 30 -9.23 -34.34 8.12
C GLU A 30 -10.21 -33.24 7.60
N GLU A 31 -9.76 -32.51 6.57
CA GLU A 31 -10.52 -31.75 5.54
C GLU A 31 -11.38 -30.51 5.91
N THR A 32 -10.90 -29.33 5.48
CA THR A 32 -11.77 -28.20 5.10
C THR A 32 -11.16 -27.42 3.94
N THR A 33 -11.82 -27.56 2.79
CA THR A 33 -11.72 -26.75 1.57
C THR A 33 -11.78 -25.25 1.88
N THR A 34 -10.71 -24.52 1.59
CA THR A 34 -10.73 -23.05 1.47
C THR A 34 -10.33 -22.68 0.04
N THR A 35 -11.30 -22.21 -0.74
CA THR A 35 -11.05 -21.51 -2.00
C THR A 35 -10.74 -20.06 -1.64
N THR A 36 -9.45 -19.72 -1.53
CA THR A 36 -8.95 -18.34 -1.61
C THR A 36 -8.06 -18.26 -2.83
N SER A 37 -8.64 -17.80 -3.94
CA SER A 37 -7.88 -17.29 -5.07
C SER A 37 -7.63 -15.81 -4.84
N THR A 38 -6.38 -15.47 -4.52
CA THR A 38 -5.72 -14.27 -5.02
C THR A 38 -4.23 -14.55 -4.95
N SER A 39 -3.69 -14.77 -6.15
CA SER A 39 -2.28 -14.91 -6.45
C SER A 39 -1.57 -13.56 -6.31
N ALA A 40 -0.27 -13.65 -6.06
CA ALA A 40 0.71 -12.57 -6.03
C ALA A 40 0.63 -11.62 -4.81
N SER A 41 1.16 -12.08 -3.68
CA SER A 41 2.10 -11.20 -2.99
C SER A 41 3.29 -11.03 -3.93
N ALA A 42 3.24 -10.00 -4.77
CA ALA A 42 4.46 -9.45 -5.31
C ALA A 42 5.28 -9.06 -4.08
N GLU A 43 6.33 -9.83 -3.83
CA GLU A 43 7.40 -9.45 -2.94
C GLU A 43 8.07 -8.25 -3.60
N ALA A 44 7.46 -7.07 -3.43
CA ALA A 44 8.11 -5.81 -3.69
C ALA A 44 9.12 -5.60 -2.55
N GLY A 45 10.15 -6.45 -2.53
CA GLY A 45 11.46 -6.06 -2.05
C GLY A 45 12.03 -5.04 -3.02
N THR A 46 11.35 -3.90 -3.18
CA THR A 46 12.01 -2.70 -3.65
C THR A 46 12.87 -2.30 -2.47
N SER A 47 14.19 -2.41 -2.61
CA SER A 47 15.11 -1.61 -1.79
C SER A 47 14.67 -0.16 -1.96
N GLY A 48 13.79 0.28 -1.07
CA GLY A 48 13.02 1.50 -1.23
C GLY A 48 13.98 2.67 -1.36
N THR A 49 14.15 3.15 -2.58
CA THR A 49 14.38 4.56 -2.86
C THR A 49 13.19 5.30 -2.25
N SER A 50 13.26 5.52 -0.94
CA SER A 50 12.26 6.30 -0.22
C SER A 50 12.41 7.72 -0.73
N VAL A 51 11.54 8.11 -1.66
CA VAL A 51 11.47 9.48 -2.14
C VAL A 51 10.93 10.32 -0.99
N GLU A 52 11.79 11.16 -0.40
CA GLU A 52 11.38 12.08 0.64
C GLU A 52 10.75 13.32 0.00
N LEU A 53 9.44 13.47 0.19
CA LEU A 53 8.61 14.52 -0.38
C LEU A 53 8.00 15.40 0.72
N GLY A 54 7.41 16.53 0.35
CA GLY A 54 6.84 17.49 1.28
C GLY A 54 7.76 18.68 1.58
N LYS A 55 8.68 18.98 0.65
CA LYS A 55 9.60 20.13 0.74
C LYS A 55 9.27 21.17 -0.34
N SER A 56 10.23 22.04 -0.66
CA SER A 56 10.12 22.97 -1.78
C SER A 56 9.99 22.24 -3.13
N TYR A 57 9.43 22.92 -4.12
CA TYR A 57 9.29 22.37 -5.48
C TYR A 57 10.59 21.81 -6.04
N GLU A 58 11.70 22.56 -5.97
CA GLU A 58 12.99 22.10 -6.50
C GLU A 58 13.50 20.84 -5.79
N GLU A 59 13.40 20.78 -4.46
CA GLU A 59 13.83 19.61 -3.68
C GLU A 59 12.99 18.37 -3.99
N ASN A 60 11.67 18.53 -4.14
CA ASN A 60 10.79 17.43 -4.53
C ASN A 60 11.13 16.93 -5.94
N CYS A 61 11.38 17.84 -6.91
CA CYS A 61 11.82 17.47 -8.26
C CYS A 61 13.11 16.65 -8.23
N GLU A 62 14.15 17.12 -7.51
CA GLU A 62 15.43 16.41 -7.40
C GLU A 62 15.26 15.01 -6.78
N ALA A 63 14.35 14.86 -5.82
CA ALA A 63 14.06 13.57 -5.20
C ALA A 63 13.30 12.62 -6.15
N LEU A 64 12.40 13.12 -6.98
CA LEU A 64 11.52 12.33 -7.86
C LEU A 64 12.19 11.84 -9.13
N LEU A 65 13.00 12.68 -9.76
CA LEU A 65 13.62 12.37 -11.05
C LEU A 65 14.33 11.01 -11.08
N PRO A 66 15.26 10.67 -10.16
CA PRO A 66 15.95 9.38 -10.22
C PRO A 66 15.02 8.19 -10.01
N TYR A 67 13.97 8.35 -9.20
CA TYR A 67 12.97 7.30 -8.99
C TYR A 67 12.13 7.05 -10.25
N LEU A 68 11.62 8.13 -10.87
CA LEU A 68 10.81 8.01 -12.09
C LEU A 68 11.64 7.54 -13.30
N ASP A 69 12.93 7.91 -13.38
CA ASP A 69 13.86 7.41 -14.40
C ASP A 69 14.05 5.89 -14.27
N GLU A 70 14.22 5.37 -13.05
CA GLU A 70 14.35 3.93 -12.78
C GLU A 70 13.08 3.16 -13.17
N LEU A 71 11.90 3.71 -12.86
CA LEU A 71 10.62 3.10 -13.26
C LEU A 71 10.42 3.09 -14.78
N GLU A 72 10.81 4.17 -15.47
CA GLU A 72 10.77 4.24 -16.93
C GLU A 72 11.73 3.22 -17.56
N GLU A 73 12.92 3.02 -16.98
CA GLU A 73 13.87 1.97 -17.40
C GLU A 73 13.28 0.56 -17.26
N TRP A 74 12.45 0.33 -16.23
CA TRP A 74 11.71 -0.93 -16.05
C TRP A 74 10.47 -1.04 -16.94
N GLY A 75 10.20 -0.04 -17.79
CA GLY A 75 9.12 -0.03 -18.77
C GLY A 75 7.78 0.49 -18.23
N GLN A 76 7.76 1.19 -17.09
CA GLN A 76 6.57 1.92 -16.67
C GLN A 76 6.42 3.24 -17.42
N ASP A 77 5.17 3.66 -17.62
CA ASP A 77 4.85 5.00 -18.09
C ASP A 77 5.14 6.02 -16.98
N ARG A 78 5.98 7.00 -17.27
CA ARG A 78 6.46 8.01 -16.31
C ARG A 78 5.32 8.83 -15.72
N ALA A 79 4.36 9.24 -16.53
CA ALA A 79 3.23 10.04 -16.08
C ALA A 79 2.30 9.23 -15.17
N ALA A 80 2.04 7.97 -15.51
CA ALA A 80 1.29 7.06 -14.66
C ALA A 80 2.01 6.75 -13.33
N ALA A 81 3.33 6.58 -13.37
CA ALA A 81 4.16 6.41 -12.18
C ALA A 81 4.10 7.65 -11.27
N ALA A 82 4.25 8.84 -11.83
CA ALA A 82 4.10 10.09 -11.09
C ALA A 82 2.71 10.24 -10.47
N GLN A 83 1.63 9.91 -11.21
CA GLN A 83 0.28 9.95 -10.65
C GLN A 83 0.14 8.97 -9.47
N ALA A 84 0.70 7.77 -9.57
CA ALA A 84 0.69 6.81 -8.47
C ALA A 84 1.46 7.32 -7.24
N VAL A 85 2.56 8.06 -7.44
CA VAL A 85 3.28 8.74 -6.35
C VAL A 85 2.41 9.83 -5.72
N ALA A 86 1.73 10.66 -6.50
CA ALA A 86 0.82 11.68 -5.98
C ALA A 86 -0.32 11.07 -5.15
N ASP A 87 -0.90 9.98 -5.62
CA ASP A 87 -1.97 9.27 -4.90
C ASP A 87 -1.46 8.61 -3.62
N ALA A 88 -0.24 8.04 -3.64
CA ALA A 88 0.40 7.47 -2.46
C ALA A 88 0.74 8.55 -1.42
N GLN A 89 1.26 9.70 -1.87
CA GLN A 89 1.68 10.79 -1.01
C GLN A 89 0.50 11.37 -0.22
N GLN A 90 -0.66 11.56 -0.87
CA GLN A 90 -1.87 12.05 -0.23
C GLN A 90 -2.48 11.08 0.80
N GLN A 91 -2.08 9.79 0.78
CA GLN A 91 -2.53 8.80 1.75
C GLN A 91 -1.62 8.73 2.99
N LEU A 92 -0.46 9.39 2.98
CA LEU A 92 0.44 9.40 4.11
C LEU A 92 -0.12 10.26 5.24
N PRO A 93 -0.08 9.81 6.52
CA PRO A 93 -0.48 10.65 7.65
C PRO A 93 0.29 11.97 7.72
N ALA A 94 1.58 11.94 7.37
CA ALA A 94 2.45 13.12 7.34
C ALA A 94 2.04 14.16 6.28
N TRP A 95 1.24 13.77 5.27
CA TRP A 95 0.69 14.72 4.29
C TRP A 95 -0.13 15.82 4.96
N GLN A 96 -0.89 15.44 5.99
CA GLN A 96 -1.75 16.36 6.74
C GLN A 96 -0.96 17.33 7.62
N ASP A 97 0.31 17.02 7.90
CA ASP A 97 1.21 17.87 8.70
C ASP A 97 1.93 18.92 7.83
N LEU A 98 1.87 18.79 6.50
CA LEU A 98 2.40 19.77 5.55
C LEU A 98 1.47 20.99 5.46
N SER A 99 2.05 22.16 5.25
CA SER A 99 1.30 23.37 4.90
C SER A 99 0.65 23.25 3.52
N GLU A 100 -0.39 24.05 3.25
CA GLU A 100 -1.05 24.07 1.94
C GLU A 100 -0.07 24.42 0.80
N GLU A 101 0.94 25.26 1.08
CA GLU A 101 2.00 25.62 0.12
C GLU A 101 2.89 24.41 -0.19
N GLU A 102 3.37 23.70 0.84
CA GLU A 102 4.20 22.49 0.68
C GLU A 102 3.43 21.37 -0.02
N GLN A 103 2.14 21.21 0.26
CA GLN A 103 1.27 20.26 -0.44
C GLN A 103 1.17 20.62 -1.93
N ALA A 104 0.90 21.88 -2.24
CA ALA A 104 0.79 22.35 -3.61
C ALA A 104 2.11 22.19 -4.39
N ASP A 105 3.23 22.57 -3.78
CA ASP A 105 4.56 22.42 -4.38
C ASP A 105 4.94 20.95 -4.58
N THR A 106 4.57 20.08 -3.64
CA THR A 106 4.80 18.64 -3.76
C THR A 106 4.00 18.05 -4.93
N LEU A 107 2.70 18.34 -5.03
CA LEU A 107 1.88 17.84 -6.15
C LEU A 107 2.36 18.41 -7.49
N ARG A 108 2.74 19.69 -7.53
CA ARG A 108 3.28 20.33 -8.74
C ARG A 108 4.59 19.68 -9.17
N ALA A 109 5.48 19.39 -8.23
CA ALA A 109 6.74 18.71 -8.50
C ALA A 109 6.51 17.29 -9.04
N ILE A 110 5.58 16.54 -8.44
CA ILE A 110 5.21 15.20 -8.94
C ILE A 110 4.68 15.26 -10.36
N GLU A 111 3.75 16.18 -10.65
CA GLU A 111 3.18 16.35 -11.98
C GLU A 111 4.25 16.71 -13.02
N ASN A 112 5.11 17.68 -12.72
CA ASN A 112 6.16 18.12 -13.64
C ASN A 112 7.27 17.07 -13.79
N ALA A 113 7.63 16.35 -12.74
CA ALA A 113 8.58 15.24 -12.81
C ALA A 113 8.04 14.14 -13.74
N GLY A 114 6.73 13.85 -13.67
CA GLY A 114 6.05 12.91 -14.56
C GLY A 114 6.05 13.31 -16.04
N LYS A 115 6.13 14.62 -16.33
CA LYS A 115 6.20 15.18 -17.69
C LYS A 115 7.63 15.39 -18.19
N GLY A 116 8.64 15.26 -17.32
CA GLY A 116 10.02 15.65 -17.62
C GLY A 116 10.20 17.17 -17.70
N GLU A 117 9.41 17.92 -16.94
CA GLU A 117 9.42 19.40 -16.84
C GLU A 117 9.96 19.90 -15.49
N CYS A 118 10.42 18.97 -14.64
CA CYS A 118 11.50 19.23 -13.71
C CYS A 118 12.82 19.22 -14.53
#